data_AF-A0AAI9X8D4-F1
#
_entry.id   AF-A0AAI9X8D4-F1
#
_cell.length_a   1.000
_cell.length_b   1.000
_cell.length_c   1.000
_cell.angle_alpha   90.00
_cell.angle_beta   90.00
_cell.angle_gamma   90.00
#
_symmetry.space_group_name_H-M   'P 1'
#
loop_
_entity.id
_entity.type
_entity.pdbx_description
1 polymer ?
#
loop_
_entity_poly.entity_id
_entity_poly.type
_entity_poly.pdbx_seq_one_letter_code
_entity_poly.pdbx_strand_id
1 'polypeptide(L)'
;MPSISASPFLDTSNIELLRQRLAEDSRIEKYTPSPLRSCRIDARQIIRRESDRLFVLVGPCSIHDPESALEYAARLRELADELRGDLRIVMRAYLEKPPTTVGWKDLINDPDVDDSYNTNKGVNVACEMLDTISPYCTANWPLVCRSRSASRTPRMPPWPQVNSLKSMHERHNFMTVTKQGIIATTTEGNEDGYVILRGGSQGANFDAASV
;
A
#
# COMPACT_ATOMS: atom_id res chain seq x y z
N MET A 1 46.82 -15.53 -20.69
CA MET A 1 45.60 -14.95 -20.10
C MET A 1 45.44 -15.54 -18.70
N PRO A 2 45.43 -14.75 -17.62
CA PRO A 2 45.26 -15.29 -16.28
C PRO A 2 43.80 -15.70 -16.08
N SER A 3 43.59 -16.91 -15.58
CA SER A 3 42.30 -17.43 -15.15
C SER A 3 41.78 -16.61 -13.97
N ILE A 4 40.60 -16.00 -14.13
CA ILE A 4 39.88 -15.37 -13.02
C ILE A 4 39.38 -16.51 -12.13
N SER A 5 39.97 -16.66 -10.94
CA SER A 5 39.46 -17.56 -9.91
C SER A 5 38.11 -17.03 -9.43
N ALA A 6 37.08 -17.86 -9.56
CA ALA A 6 35.77 -17.58 -8.98
C ALA A 6 35.94 -17.49 -7.46
N SER A 7 35.76 -16.29 -6.91
CA SER A 7 35.59 -16.08 -5.48
C SER A 7 34.09 -15.94 -5.22
N PRO A 8 33.37 -16.97 -4.73
CA PRO A 8 31.97 -16.84 -4.41
C PRO A 8 31.85 -16.50 -2.93
N PHE A 9 32.13 -15.26 -2.56
CA PHE A 9 31.81 -14.77 -1.23
C PHE A 9 31.11 -13.43 -1.37
N LEU A 10 29.82 -13.50 -1.68
CA LEU A 10 28.91 -12.50 -1.15
C LEU A 10 28.96 -12.67 0.36
N ASP A 11 29.41 -11.65 1.07
CA ASP A 11 29.41 -11.60 2.53
C ASP A 11 27.97 -11.82 3.05
N THR A 12 27.66 -13.04 3.45
CA THR A 12 26.33 -13.45 3.90
C THR A 12 26.04 -12.99 5.33
N SER A 13 27.02 -12.40 6.03
CA SER A 13 26.85 -11.95 7.42
C SER A 13 25.68 -10.96 7.55
N ASN A 14 25.53 -10.04 6.59
CA ASN A 14 24.42 -9.09 6.55
C ASN A 14 23.07 -9.77 6.28
N ILE A 15 23.05 -10.82 5.45
CA ILE A 15 21.83 -11.59 5.17
C ILE A 15 21.43 -12.40 6.40
N GLU A 16 22.39 -12.96 7.12
CA GLU A 16 22.13 -13.75 8.32
C GLU A 16 21.67 -12.87 9.49
N LEU A 17 22.29 -11.69 9.66
CA LEU A 17 21.82 -10.64 10.58
C LEU A 17 20.40 -10.16 10.25
N LEU A 18 20.10 -9.97 8.95
CA LEU A 18 18.75 -9.62 8.51
C LEU A 18 17.75 -10.73 8.81
N ARG A 19 18.10 -11.99 8.55
CA ARG A 19 17.25 -13.14 8.87
C ARG A 19 16.98 -13.26 10.36
N GLN A 20 18.02 -13.07 11.18
CA GLN A 20 17.88 -13.10 12.64
C GLN A 20 16.95 -11.99 13.13
N ARG A 21 17.14 -10.75 12.67
CA ARG A 21 16.26 -9.62 13.02
C ARG A 21 14.82 -9.80 12.53
N LEU A 22 14.63 -10.41 11.36
CA LEU A 22 13.29 -10.70 10.82
C LEU A 22 12.63 -11.86 11.55
N ALA A 23 13.39 -12.84 12.04
CA ALA A 23 12.88 -13.95 12.84
C ALA A 23 12.51 -13.53 14.27
N GLU A 24 13.23 -12.56 14.84
CA GLU A 24 12.94 -11.95 16.15
C GLU A 24 11.78 -10.94 16.10
N ASP A 25 11.31 -10.60 14.90
CA ASP A 25 10.23 -9.66 14.70
C ASP A 25 8.86 -10.28 15.05
N SER A 26 8.44 -10.04 16.29
CA SER A 26 7.12 -10.44 16.83
C SER A 26 5.91 -10.00 15.98
N ARG A 27 6.07 -9.10 15.01
CA ARG A 27 5.02 -8.72 14.05
C ARG A 27 4.67 -9.84 13.06
N ILE A 28 5.55 -10.83 12.87
CA ILE A 28 5.32 -11.94 11.91
C ILE A 28 4.30 -12.96 12.45
N GLU A 29 4.18 -13.10 13.78
CA GLU A 29 3.33 -14.12 14.42
C GLU A 29 1.85 -13.69 14.54
N LYS A 30 1.53 -12.39 14.38
CA LYS A 30 0.18 -11.83 14.58
C LYS A 30 -0.84 -12.12 13.46
N TYR A 31 -0.54 -13.00 12.50
CA TYR A 31 -1.41 -13.30 11.37
C TYR A 31 -2.49 -14.37 11.68
N THR A 32 -3.17 -14.23 12.81
CA THR A 32 -4.45 -14.88 13.13
C THR A 32 -5.53 -14.36 12.15
N PRO A 33 -6.68 -15.02 11.90
CA PRO A 33 -7.79 -14.42 11.13
C PRO A 33 -8.27 -13.13 11.79
N SER A 34 -7.64 -12.03 11.39
CA SER A 34 -7.88 -10.68 11.90
C SER A 34 -9.02 -10.03 11.12
N PRO A 35 -9.63 -8.96 11.65
CA PRO A 35 -10.57 -8.11 10.93
C PRO A 35 -10.09 -7.70 9.52
N LEU A 36 -8.78 -7.66 9.28
CA LEU A 36 -8.19 -7.44 7.94
C LEU A 36 -8.63 -8.49 6.91
N ARG A 37 -8.73 -9.76 7.32
CA ARG A 37 -9.11 -10.86 6.42
C ARG A 37 -10.56 -10.71 5.98
N SER A 38 -11.47 -10.35 6.89
CA SER A 38 -12.87 -10.09 6.53
C SER A 38 -13.01 -8.86 5.64
N CYS A 39 -12.24 -7.78 5.91
CA CYS A 39 -12.23 -6.60 5.05
C CYS A 39 -11.85 -6.91 3.60
N ARG A 40 -10.81 -7.74 3.39
CA ARG A 40 -10.39 -8.15 2.04
C ARG A 40 -11.44 -9.01 1.33
N ILE A 41 -12.12 -9.90 2.06
CA ILE A 41 -13.18 -10.74 1.50
C ILE A 41 -14.35 -9.88 1.05
N ASP A 42 -14.85 -8.97 1.89
CA ASP A 42 -15.96 -8.09 1.53
C ASP A 42 -15.61 -7.16 0.37
N ALA A 43 -14.41 -6.56 0.39
CA ALA A 43 -13.97 -5.69 -0.71
C ALA A 43 -13.92 -6.47 -2.03
N ARG A 44 -13.40 -7.70 -2.00
CA ARG A 44 -13.38 -8.60 -3.16
C ARG A 44 -14.78 -8.94 -3.65
N GLN A 45 -15.72 -9.25 -2.75
CA GLN A 45 -17.11 -9.52 -3.10
C GLN A 45 -17.76 -8.31 -3.77
N ILE A 46 -17.53 -7.10 -3.27
CA ILE A 46 -18.03 -5.87 -3.87
C ILE A 46 -17.43 -5.64 -5.26
N ILE A 47 -16.10 -5.75 -5.41
CA ILE A 47 -15.41 -5.58 -6.70
C ILE A 47 -15.91 -6.60 -7.72
N ARG A 48 -16.16 -7.84 -7.30
CA ARG A 48 -16.69 -8.93 -8.14
C ARG A 48 -18.20 -8.86 -8.36
N ARG A 49 -18.89 -7.86 -7.78
CA ARG A 49 -20.35 -7.68 -7.83
C ARG A 49 -21.14 -8.84 -7.23
N GLU A 50 -20.52 -9.55 -6.29
CA GLU A 50 -21.14 -10.59 -5.46
C GLU A 50 -21.88 -9.98 -4.26
N SER A 51 -21.58 -8.72 -3.93
CA SER A 51 -22.29 -7.89 -2.98
C SER A 51 -22.69 -6.57 -3.63
N ASP A 52 -23.87 -6.07 -3.28
CA ASP A 52 -24.45 -4.79 -3.68
C ASP A 52 -23.99 -3.60 -2.83
N ARG A 53 -23.21 -3.87 -1.78
CA ARG A 53 -22.63 -2.84 -0.90
C ARG A 53 -21.66 -1.96 -1.65
N LEU A 54 -21.56 -0.70 -1.24
CA LEU A 54 -20.59 0.24 -1.79
C LEU A 54 -19.26 0.18 -1.02
N PHE A 55 -18.15 0.04 -1.75
CA PHE A 55 -16.82 0.14 -1.19
C PHE A 55 -16.40 1.62 -1.05
N VAL A 56 -16.13 2.07 0.18
CA VAL A 56 -15.82 3.46 0.49
C VAL A 56 -14.43 3.56 1.10
N LEU A 57 -13.52 4.21 0.38
CA LEU A 57 -12.20 4.55 0.89
C LEU A 57 -12.17 6.02 1.31
N VAL A 58 -12.01 6.30 2.61
CA VAL A 58 -12.08 7.66 3.16
C VAL A 58 -11.04 7.87 4.25
N GLY A 59 -10.48 9.07 4.37
CA GLY A 59 -9.49 9.35 5.40
C GLY A 59 -8.65 10.58 5.07
N PRO A 60 -7.68 10.91 5.95
CA PRO A 60 -6.77 12.02 5.75
C PRO A 60 -6.00 11.91 4.43
N CYS A 61 -5.57 13.05 3.89
CA CYS A 61 -4.82 13.09 2.64
C CYS A 61 -3.44 12.40 2.78
N SER A 62 -2.80 12.60 3.93
CA SER A 62 -1.60 11.93 4.41
C SER A 62 -1.59 12.00 5.94
N ILE A 63 -1.12 10.94 6.59
CA ILE A 63 -0.97 10.90 8.04
C ILE A 63 0.41 11.48 8.39
N HIS A 64 0.39 12.47 9.26
CA HIS A 64 1.60 13.11 9.80
C HIS A 64 1.65 13.04 11.33
N ASP A 65 0.49 12.93 11.98
CA ASP A 65 0.36 12.75 13.41
C ASP A 65 -0.38 11.43 13.70
N PRO A 66 0.28 10.45 14.36
CA PRO A 66 -0.35 9.19 14.75
C PRO A 66 -1.54 9.36 15.69
N GLU A 67 -1.51 10.32 16.62
CA GLU A 67 -2.59 10.48 17.61
C GLU A 67 -3.90 10.91 16.93
N SER A 68 -3.83 11.92 16.07
CA SER A 68 -4.97 12.36 15.24
C SER A 68 -5.50 11.24 14.33
N ALA A 69 -4.61 10.38 13.81
CA ALA A 69 -5.03 9.26 12.99
C ALA A 69 -5.84 8.22 13.79
N LEU A 70 -5.44 7.95 15.04
CA LEU A 70 -6.16 7.05 15.95
C LEU A 70 -7.51 7.63 16.36
N GLU A 71 -7.57 8.92 16.66
CA GLU A 71 -8.83 9.61 16.96
C GLU A 71 -9.80 9.54 15.76
N TYR A 72 -9.30 9.80 14.55
CA TYR A 72 -10.08 9.68 13.32
C TYR A 72 -10.57 8.24 13.11
N ALA A 73 -9.71 7.24 13.32
CA ALA A 73 -10.07 5.84 13.19
C ALA A 73 -11.19 5.43 14.16
N ALA A 74 -11.12 5.90 15.41
CA ALA A 74 -12.14 5.65 16.42
C ALA A 74 -13.51 6.21 16.00
N ARG A 75 -13.55 7.45 15.48
CA ARG A 75 -14.80 8.06 14.97
C ARG A 75 -15.33 7.35 13.73
N LEU A 76 -14.45 7.00 12.79
CA LEU A 76 -14.86 6.33 11.56
C LEU A 76 -15.46 4.94 11.85
N ARG A 77 -14.97 4.27 12.89
CA ARG A 77 -15.49 2.97 13.31
C ARG A 77 -16.98 3.02 13.65
N GLU A 78 -17.41 4.01 14.43
CA GLU A 78 -18.82 4.13 14.83
C GLU A 78 -19.73 4.22 13.60
N LEU A 79 -19.34 5.05 12.62
CA LEU A 79 -20.04 5.18 11.34
C LEU A 79 -19.96 3.92 10.48
N ALA A 80 -18.81 3.23 10.47
CA ALA A 80 -18.63 2.00 9.72
C ALA A 80 -19.44 0.84 10.28
N ASP A 81 -19.67 0.82 11.59
CA ASP A 81 -20.52 -0.16 12.27
C ASP A 81 -22.01 0.13 11.99
N GLU A 82 -22.43 1.40 12.05
CA GLU A 82 -23.79 1.84 11.72
C GLU A 82 -24.16 1.53 10.26
N LEU A 83 -23.28 1.88 9.31
CA LEU A 83 -23.54 1.78 7.87
C LEU A 83 -23.09 0.43 7.27
N ARG A 84 -22.75 -0.56 8.11
CA ARG A 84 -22.18 -1.83 7.67
C ARG A 84 -23.07 -2.58 6.67
N GLY A 85 -24.39 -2.42 6.77
CA GLY A 85 -25.36 -3.07 5.88
C GLY A 85 -25.19 -2.66 4.41
N ASP A 86 -24.94 -1.37 4.15
CA ASP A 86 -24.91 -0.81 2.79
C ASP A 86 -23.49 -0.46 2.34
N LEU A 87 -22.59 -0.15 3.27
CA LEU A 87 -21.25 0.33 2.98
C LEU A 87 -20.19 -0.59 3.56
N ARG A 88 -19.11 -0.80 2.81
CA ARG A 88 -17.84 -1.30 3.33
C ARG A 88 -16.84 -0.15 3.36
N ILE A 89 -16.74 0.49 4.53
CA ILE A 89 -15.82 1.60 4.76
C ILE A 89 -14.42 1.07 5.10
N VAL A 90 -13.40 1.64 4.45
CA VAL A 90 -11.98 1.40 4.71
C VAL A 90 -11.29 2.75 4.93
N MET A 91 -10.59 2.91 6.05
CA MET A 91 -9.83 4.13 6.29
C MET A 91 -8.60 4.20 5.37
N ARG A 92 -8.41 5.35 4.76
CA ARG A 92 -7.21 5.69 3.99
C ARG A 92 -6.07 6.05 4.95
N ALA A 93 -4.99 5.28 4.91
CA ALA A 93 -3.78 5.52 5.70
C ALA A 93 -2.55 5.74 4.78
N TYR A 94 -2.42 6.95 4.23
CA TYR A 94 -1.27 7.30 3.38
C TYR A 94 -0.14 7.84 4.24
N LEU A 95 0.99 7.13 4.24
CA LEU A 95 2.17 7.52 5.01
C LEU A 95 3.10 8.44 4.21
N GLU A 96 3.04 8.39 2.88
CA GLU A 96 3.89 9.18 1.99
C GLU A 96 3.03 9.94 0.98
N LYS A 97 3.43 11.17 0.68
CA LYS A 97 2.87 11.96 -0.42
C LYS A 97 4.02 12.38 -1.35
N PRO A 98 3.94 12.13 -2.67
CA PRO A 98 4.97 12.58 -3.58
C PRO A 98 5.11 14.11 -3.51
N PRO A 99 6.30 14.66 -3.20
CA PRO A 99 6.45 16.08 -2.98
C PRO A 99 6.27 16.85 -4.29
N THR A 100 5.60 18.00 -4.21
CA THR A 100 5.47 18.97 -5.31
C THR A 100 6.40 20.17 -5.15
N THR A 101 6.95 20.36 -3.95
CA THR A 101 7.85 21.45 -3.55
C THR A 101 8.81 20.91 -2.47
N VAL A 102 9.92 21.60 -2.20
CA VAL A 102 10.81 21.29 -1.08
C VAL A 102 10.06 21.57 0.24
N GLY A 103 9.96 20.57 1.11
CA GLY A 103 9.23 20.63 2.39
C GLY A 103 9.38 19.32 3.17
N TRP A 104 8.74 19.21 4.34
CA TRP A 104 8.78 18.00 5.17
C TRP A 104 8.43 16.76 4.34
N LYS A 105 9.27 15.72 4.44
CA LYS A 105 9.23 14.57 3.53
C LYS A 105 8.02 13.68 3.80
N ASP A 106 7.92 13.14 5.03
CA ASP A 106 6.79 12.36 5.55
C ASP A 106 7.14 11.70 6.91
N LEU A 107 6.17 11.02 7.52
CA LEU A 107 6.28 10.33 8.82
C LEU A 107 7.31 9.18 8.80
N ILE A 108 7.51 8.53 7.65
CA ILE A 108 8.48 7.43 7.53
C ILE A 108 9.89 8.00 7.51
N ASN A 109 10.11 9.05 6.74
CA ASN A 109 11.42 9.63 6.49
C ASN A 109 11.89 10.51 7.64
N ASP A 110 11.00 11.29 8.27
CA ASP A 110 11.35 12.25 9.32
C ASP A 110 10.24 12.34 10.38
N PRO A 111 10.14 11.36 11.30
CA PRO A 111 9.02 11.26 12.25
C PRO A 111 9.00 12.38 13.29
N ASP A 112 10.15 13.00 13.59
CA ASP A 112 10.29 14.04 14.61
C ASP A 112 10.18 15.46 14.02
N VAL A 113 10.07 15.58 12.70
CA VAL A 113 9.98 16.86 11.98
C VAL A 113 11.17 17.77 12.29
N ASP A 114 12.37 17.18 12.41
CA ASP A 114 13.60 17.84 12.86
C ASP A 114 14.77 17.65 11.89
N ASP A 115 14.52 17.12 10.68
CA ASP A 115 15.54 16.78 9.68
C ASP A 115 16.56 15.73 10.16
N SER A 116 16.24 14.91 11.18
CA SER A 116 17.11 13.81 11.65
C SER A 116 17.13 12.60 10.73
N TYR A 117 16.14 12.47 9.85
CA TYR A 117 15.97 11.38 8.89
C TYR A 117 15.96 9.97 9.52
N ASN A 118 15.37 9.83 10.71
CA ASN A 118 15.34 8.54 11.41
C ASN A 118 14.30 7.58 10.83
N THR A 119 14.61 6.96 9.69
CA THR A 119 13.70 6.06 8.99
C THR A 119 13.30 4.83 9.80
N ASN A 120 14.21 4.28 10.60
CA ASN A 120 13.89 3.11 11.43
C ASN A 120 12.82 3.45 12.47
N LYS A 121 12.94 4.62 13.12
CA LYS A 121 11.92 5.13 14.03
C LYS A 121 10.60 5.38 13.29
N GLY A 122 10.65 6.02 12.13
CA GLY A 122 9.46 6.30 11.32
C GLY A 122 8.70 5.04 10.90
N VAL A 123 9.41 3.99 10.45
CA VAL A 123 8.83 2.69 10.12
C VAL A 123 8.20 2.03 11.36
N ASN A 124 8.85 2.08 12.52
CA ASN A 124 8.31 1.50 13.75
C ASN A 124 7.03 2.20 14.19
N VAL A 125 7.03 3.54 14.25
CA VAL A 125 5.85 4.35 14.58
C VAL A 125 4.71 4.09 13.61
N ALA A 126 5.00 4.06 12.31
CA ALA A 126 3.99 3.77 11.29
C ALA A 126 3.40 2.36 11.44
N CYS A 127 4.23 1.35 11.72
CA CYS A 127 3.77 -0.02 11.96
C CYS A 127 2.90 -0.12 13.22
N GLU A 128 3.32 0.47 14.34
CA GLU A 128 2.54 0.46 15.59
C GLU A 128 1.18 1.14 15.42
N MET A 129 1.17 2.28 14.73
CA MET A 129 -0.06 2.99 14.39
C MET A 129 -0.97 2.13 13.51
N LEU A 130 -0.44 1.56 12.41
CA LEU A 130 -1.22 0.72 11.50
C LEU A 130 -1.73 -0.57 12.18
N ASP A 131 -0.94 -1.17 13.08
CA ASP A 131 -1.37 -2.32 13.88
C ASP A 131 -2.52 -1.94 14.81
N THR A 132 -2.50 -0.74 15.36
CA THR A 132 -3.57 -0.23 16.22
C THR A 132 -4.83 0.12 15.41
N ILE A 133 -4.70 0.63 14.19
CA ILE A 133 -5.83 0.98 13.31
C ILE A 133 -6.45 -0.28 12.67
N SER A 134 -5.64 -1.30 12.39
CA SER A 134 -5.99 -2.55 11.69
C SER A 134 -7.28 -3.24 12.17
N PRO A 135 -7.55 -3.39 13.49
CA PRO A 135 -8.82 -3.92 13.99
C PRO A 135 -10.06 -3.11 13.57
N TYR A 136 -9.90 -1.84 13.22
CA TYR A 136 -10.98 -0.88 12.92
C TYR A 136 -11.30 -0.77 11.42
N CYS A 137 -11.08 -1.84 10.66
CA CYS A 137 -11.41 -1.96 9.24
C CYS A 137 -10.45 -1.29 8.24
N THR A 138 -9.18 -1.07 8.57
CA THR A 138 -8.17 -0.71 7.57
C THR A 138 -7.50 -1.95 7.00
N ALA A 139 -8.07 -2.52 5.94
CA ALA A 139 -7.22 -3.26 5.03
C ALA A 139 -6.13 -2.28 4.54
N ASN A 140 -4.86 -2.69 4.66
CA ASN A 140 -3.81 -2.13 3.81
C ASN A 140 -4.24 -2.43 2.36
N TRP A 141 -4.97 -1.49 1.77
CA TRP A 141 -5.48 -1.56 0.42
C TRP A 141 -4.52 -0.75 -0.46
N PRO A 142 -3.56 -1.42 -1.11
CA PRO A 142 -2.53 -0.71 -1.85
C PRO A 142 -3.16 0.00 -3.03
N LEU A 143 -3.07 1.32 -3.03
CA LEU A 143 -3.48 2.16 -4.14
C LEU A 143 -2.25 2.54 -4.94
N VAL A 144 -2.13 1.98 -6.14
CA VAL A 144 -1.13 2.42 -7.10
C VAL A 144 -1.65 3.72 -7.72
N CYS A 145 -1.35 4.85 -7.06
CA CYS A 145 -1.49 6.15 -7.69
C CYS A 145 -0.41 6.31 -8.76
N ARG A 146 -0.74 7.01 -9.84
CA ARG A 146 0.14 7.30 -10.98
C ARG A 146 1.35 8.14 -10.55
N SER A 147 2.34 7.55 -9.88
CA SER A 147 3.69 8.12 -9.75
C SER A 147 4.49 7.63 -10.96
N ARG A 148 4.58 8.50 -11.98
CA ARG A 148 5.53 8.41 -13.11
C ARG A 148 5.61 7.10 -13.93
N SER A 149 4.62 6.20 -13.87
CA SER A 149 4.58 4.99 -14.71
C SER A 149 4.29 5.24 -16.21
N ALA A 150 4.10 6.50 -16.62
CA ALA A 150 4.13 6.85 -18.04
C ALA A 150 5.56 7.22 -18.42
N SER A 151 6.34 6.23 -18.88
CA SER A 151 7.42 6.53 -19.82
C SER A 151 6.82 7.41 -20.93
N ARG A 152 7.50 8.52 -21.26
CA ARG A 152 7.16 9.43 -22.36
C ARG A 152 7.12 8.64 -23.68
N THR A 153 6.02 7.99 -23.98
CA THR A 153 5.72 7.50 -25.33
C THR A 153 4.61 8.40 -25.89
N PRO A 154 4.84 9.13 -27.00
CA PRO A 154 3.94 10.23 -27.43
C PRO A 154 2.58 9.82 -28.00
N ARG A 155 2.12 8.58 -27.82
CA ARG A 155 0.84 8.09 -28.36
C ARG A 155 0.23 7.02 -27.45
N MET A 156 -0.51 7.43 -26.42
CA MET A 156 -1.51 6.52 -25.83
C MET A 156 -2.84 7.24 -25.62
N PRO A 157 -3.96 6.72 -26.18
CA PRO A 157 -5.33 7.12 -25.85
C PRO A 157 -5.66 6.73 -24.37
N PRO A 158 -6.90 6.93 -23.83
CA PRO A 158 -7.22 6.88 -22.38
C PRO A 158 -6.98 5.53 -21.63
N TRP A 159 -6.30 4.59 -22.26
CA TRP A 159 -6.03 3.22 -21.83
C TRP A 159 -4.91 2.97 -20.79
N PRO A 160 -4.16 3.92 -20.19
CA PRO A 160 -3.10 3.56 -19.25
C PRO A 160 -3.60 2.74 -18.06
N GLN A 161 -4.77 3.09 -17.50
CA GLN A 161 -5.32 2.42 -16.33
C GLN A 161 -5.86 1.02 -16.67
N VAL A 162 -6.53 0.88 -17.83
CA VAL A 162 -7.02 -0.42 -18.31
C VAL A 162 -5.85 -1.35 -18.68
N ASN A 163 -4.80 -0.81 -19.29
CA ASN A 163 -3.58 -1.58 -19.58
C ASN A 163 -2.84 -1.97 -18.30
N SER A 164 -2.79 -1.07 -17.31
CA SER A 164 -2.27 -1.41 -15.97
C SER A 164 -3.08 -2.53 -15.33
N LEU A 165 -4.42 -2.49 -15.42
CA LEU A 165 -5.28 -3.54 -14.89
C LEU A 165 -4.98 -4.90 -15.56
N LYS A 166 -4.92 -4.94 -16.89
CA LYS A 166 -4.53 -6.14 -17.63
C LYS A 166 -3.15 -6.64 -17.21
N SER A 167 -2.18 -5.74 -17.09
CA SER A 167 -0.84 -6.09 -16.59
C SER A 167 -0.91 -6.65 -15.18
N MET A 168 -1.70 -6.08 -14.28
CA MET A 168 -1.81 -6.55 -12.90
C MET A 168 -2.39 -7.96 -12.79
N HIS A 169 -3.27 -8.36 -13.71
CA HIS A 169 -3.86 -9.70 -13.73
C HIS A 169 -2.84 -10.79 -14.09
N GLU A 170 -1.78 -10.42 -14.81
CA GLU A 170 -0.78 -11.37 -15.29
C GLU A 170 0.30 -11.68 -14.25
N ARG A 171 0.98 -12.82 -14.48
CA ARG A 171 2.16 -13.23 -13.73
C ARG A 171 3.36 -12.34 -14.06
N HIS A 172 4.08 -11.85 -13.04
CA HIS A 172 5.32 -11.07 -13.24
C HIS A 172 6.50 -11.66 -12.49
N ASN A 173 7.69 -11.48 -13.05
CA ASN A 173 8.97 -11.72 -12.39
C ASN A 173 9.67 -10.37 -12.21
N PHE A 174 10.08 -10.04 -10.99
CA PHE A 174 10.85 -8.83 -10.74
C PHE A 174 11.88 -9.04 -9.63
N MET A 175 12.96 -8.24 -9.72
CA MET A 175 13.98 -8.21 -8.68
C MET A 175 13.45 -7.42 -7.48
N THR A 176 13.44 -8.05 -6.32
CA THR A 176 13.03 -7.48 -5.03
C THR A 176 13.65 -8.29 -3.90
N VAL A 177 13.72 -7.74 -2.69
CA VAL A 177 14.22 -8.47 -1.52
C VAL A 177 13.03 -9.08 -0.77
N THR A 178 12.97 -10.41 -0.71
CA THR A 178 11.97 -11.12 0.11
C THR A 178 12.32 -11.00 1.59
N LYS A 179 11.37 -11.33 2.48
CA LYS A 179 11.63 -11.45 3.93
C LYS A 179 12.74 -12.46 4.27
N GLN A 180 13.07 -13.37 3.36
CA GLN A 180 14.14 -14.36 3.54
C GLN A 180 15.48 -13.89 2.95
N GLY A 181 15.54 -12.66 2.42
CA GLY A 181 16.72 -12.07 1.78
C GLY A 181 16.95 -12.53 0.35
N ILE A 182 15.95 -13.12 -0.32
CA ILE A 182 16.06 -13.56 -1.73
C ILE A 182 15.82 -12.36 -2.65
N ILE A 183 16.60 -12.20 -3.71
CA ILE A 183 16.67 -10.98 -4.55
C ILE A 183 15.71 -11.03 -5.77
N ALA A 184 14.93 -12.10 -5.92
CA ALA A 184 13.95 -12.24 -7.00
C ALA A 184 12.65 -12.87 -6.51
N THR A 185 11.53 -12.43 -7.08
CA THR A 185 10.21 -13.02 -6.81
C THR A 185 9.37 -13.14 -8.06
N THR A 186 8.40 -14.04 -8.00
CA THR A 186 7.36 -14.25 -9.01
C THR A 186 6.01 -14.04 -8.34
N THR A 187 5.17 -13.17 -8.91
CA THR A 187 3.77 -13.00 -8.46
C THR A 187 2.86 -14.01 -9.16
N GLU A 188 1.64 -14.20 -8.69
CA GLU A 188 0.63 -15.02 -9.38
C GLU A 188 -0.28 -14.21 -10.32
N GLY A 189 -0.23 -12.88 -10.23
CA GLY A 189 -1.23 -11.98 -10.79
C GLY A 189 -2.28 -11.60 -9.76
N ASN A 190 -2.98 -10.49 -10.00
CA ASN A 190 -4.03 -9.98 -9.12
C ASN A 190 -5.28 -9.63 -9.94
N GLU A 191 -6.29 -10.50 -9.87
CA GLU A 191 -7.58 -10.33 -10.55
C GLU A 191 -8.51 -9.32 -9.86
N ASP A 192 -8.22 -8.95 -8.61
CA ASP A 192 -9.10 -8.09 -7.81
C ASP A 192 -8.77 -6.60 -8.03
N GLY A 193 -8.20 -6.25 -9.20
CA GLY A 193 -7.90 -4.88 -9.59
C GLY A 193 -9.13 -4.13 -10.11
N TYR A 194 -9.12 -2.80 -9.98
CA TYR A 194 -10.21 -1.93 -10.42
C TYR A 194 -9.69 -0.55 -10.83
N VAL A 195 -10.53 0.21 -11.53
CA VAL A 195 -10.19 1.56 -12.02
C VAL A 195 -10.74 2.61 -11.08
N ILE A 196 -9.95 3.66 -10.82
CA ILE A 196 -10.38 4.83 -10.03
C ILE A 196 -10.44 6.04 -10.95
N LEU A 197 -11.66 6.56 -11.13
CA LEU A 197 -11.89 7.84 -11.79
C LEU A 197 -11.56 8.97 -10.80
N ARG A 198 -10.62 9.83 -11.16
CA ARG A 198 -10.08 10.91 -10.29
C ARG A 198 -9.92 12.25 -11.01
N GLY A 199 -10.60 12.42 -12.14
CA GLY A 199 -10.45 13.53 -13.05
C GLY A 199 -9.07 13.62 -13.71
N GLY A 200 -8.87 14.70 -14.45
CA GLY A 200 -7.61 15.03 -15.09
C GLY A 200 -7.58 16.46 -15.63
N SER A 201 -6.65 16.74 -16.55
CA SER A 201 -6.55 18.05 -17.20
C SER A 201 -7.77 18.42 -18.05
N GLN A 202 -8.57 17.43 -18.45
CA GLN A 202 -9.81 17.60 -19.22
C GLN A 202 -11.03 17.87 -18.33
N GLY A 203 -10.86 17.93 -17.00
CA GLY A 203 -11.94 18.14 -16.05
C GLY A 203 -12.24 16.92 -15.18
N ALA A 204 -13.36 17.01 -14.46
CA ALA A 204 -13.86 15.93 -13.63
C ALA A 204 -14.52 14.83 -14.48
N ASN A 205 -14.56 13.60 -13.98
CA ASN A 205 -15.09 12.43 -14.69
C ASN A 205 -15.92 11.51 -13.78
N PHE A 206 -16.78 12.12 -12.96
CA PHE A 206 -17.67 11.41 -12.03
C PHE A 206 -19.14 11.39 -12.49
N ASP A 207 -19.46 12.08 -13.59
CA ASP A 207 -20.80 12.16 -14.14
C ASP A 207 -21.19 10.89 -14.91
N ALA A 208 -22.49 10.71 -15.16
CA ALA A 208 -23.03 9.51 -15.79
C ALA A 208 -22.57 9.30 -17.25
N ALA A 209 -22.12 10.33 -17.96
CA ALA A 209 -21.58 10.16 -19.32
C ALA A 209 -20.12 9.70 -19.31
N SER A 210 -19.40 9.96 -18.22
CA SER A 210 -18.01 9.53 -18.01
C SER A 210 -17.86 8.07 -17.53
N VAL A 211 -18.86 7.55 -16.80
CA VAL A 211 -18.88 6.20 -16.20
C VAL A 211 -19.31 5.14 -17.20
#